data_AF-A0A947HRG2-F1
#
_entry.id   AF-A0A947HRG2-F1
#
_cell.length_a   1.000
_cell.length_b   1.000
_cell.length_c   1.000
_cell.angle_alpha   90.00
_cell.angle_beta   90.00
_cell.angle_gamma   90.00
#
_symmetry.space_group_name_H-M   'P 1'
#
loop_
_entity.id
_entity.type
_entity.pdbx_description
1 polymer ?
#
loop_
_entity_poly.entity_id
_entity_poly.type
_entity_poly.pdbx_seq_one_letter_code
_entity_poly.pdbx_strand_id
1 'polypeptide(L)' 'MAEFDIEAASELQDILEEVLNGRPDGHRCPKCGKGTLIAKVEEDVKVRLECPDCRTFFEWRM' A
#
# COMPACT_ATOMS: atom_id res chain seq x y z
N MET A 1 -23.10 -2.17 9.51
CA MET A 1 -22.06 -3.19 9.29
C MET A 1 -20.92 -2.48 8.60
N ALA A 2 -19.70 -2.55 9.13
CA ALA A 2 -18.53 -2.00 8.45
C ALA A 2 -18.13 -3.00 7.36
N GLU A 3 -18.73 -2.86 6.17
CA GLU A 3 -18.43 -3.65 4.95
C GLU A 3 -17.11 -3.22 4.28
N PHE A 4 -16.30 -2.42 4.97
CA PHE A 4 -14.89 -2.21 4.66
C PHE A 4 -14.12 -3.39 5.32
N ASP A 5 -13.34 -4.26 4.67
CA ASP A 5 -12.78 -4.17 3.33
C ASP A 5 -11.90 -5.42 3.08
N ILE A 6 -12.51 -6.59 2.84
CA ILE A 6 -11.72 -7.79 2.48
C ILE A 6 -11.00 -7.56 1.14
N GLU A 7 -11.66 -6.81 0.25
CA GLU A 7 -11.14 -6.44 -1.07
C GLU A 7 -9.94 -5.49 -0.96
N ALA A 8 -9.99 -4.40 -0.17
CA ALA A 8 -8.81 -3.56 0.04
C ALA A 8 -7.67 -4.29 0.74
N ALA A 9 -7.95 -5.28 1.61
CA ALA A 9 -6.90 -6.08 2.23
C ALA A 9 -6.17 -6.96 1.20
N SER A 10 -6.91 -7.56 0.27
CA SER A 10 -6.34 -8.29 -0.87
C SER A 10 -5.54 -7.38 -1.80
N GLU A 11 -6.09 -6.21 -2.18
CA GLU A 11 -5.34 -5.26 -3.03
C GLU A 11 -4.06 -4.79 -2.34
N LEU A 12 -4.09 -4.51 -1.04
CA LEU A 12 -2.89 -4.09 -0.31
C LEU A 12 -1.83 -5.21 -0.28
N GLN A 13 -2.24 -6.48 -0.17
CA GLN A 13 -1.32 -7.62 -0.24
C GLN A 13 -0.65 -7.74 -1.62
N ASP A 14 -1.41 -7.59 -2.71
CA ASP A 14 -0.89 -7.65 -4.08
C ASP A 14 0.12 -6.52 -4.33
N ILE A 15 -0.22 -5.31 -3.88
CA ILE A 15 0.66 -4.13 -3.89
C ILE A 15 1.96 -4.41 -3.12
N LEU A 16 1.87 -5.01 -1.92
CA LEU A 16 3.04 -5.36 -1.11
C LEU A 16 3.93 -6.37 -1.82
N GLU A 17 3.37 -7.37 -2.48
CA GLU A 17 4.14 -8.37 -3.23
C GLU A 17 4.88 -7.74 -4.43
N GLU A 18 4.22 -6.85 -5.19
CA GLU A 18 4.86 -6.08 -6.26
C GLU A 18 5.99 -5.18 -5.72
N VAL A 19 5.75 -4.50 -4.59
CA VAL A 19 6.74 -3.64 -3.93
C VAL A 19 7.98 -4.45 -3.51
N LEU A 20 7.77 -5.64 -2.94
CA LEU A 20 8.84 -6.58 -2.57
C LEU A 20 9.57 -7.13 -3.80
N ASN A 21 8.87 -7.30 -4.93
CA ASN A 21 9.47 -7.66 -6.23
C ASN A 21 10.19 -6.49 -6.92
N GLY A 22 10.27 -5.31 -6.30
CA GLY A 22 10.96 -4.14 -6.84
C GLY A 22 10.10 -3.24 -7.72
N ARG A 23 8.77 -3.35 -7.65
CA ARG A 23 7.78 -2.42 -8.24
C ARG A 23 7.02 -1.64 -7.17
N PRO A 24 7.64 -0.61 -6.57
CA PRO A 24 7.01 0.20 -5.52
C PRO A 24 6.02 1.24 -6.02
N ASP A 25 5.99 1.53 -7.33
CA ASP A 25 5.28 2.64 -7.94
C ASP A 25 4.13 2.18 -8.86
N GLY A 26 3.09 3.04 -8.94
CA GLY A 26 1.93 2.83 -9.84
C GLY A 26 0.68 2.26 -9.15
N HIS A 27 0.76 1.92 -7.86
CA HIS A 27 -0.35 1.35 -7.11
C HIS A 27 -1.38 2.40 -6.70
N ARG A 28 -2.67 2.11 -6.81
CA ARG A 28 -3.72 3.02 -6.32
C ARG A 28 -3.99 2.77 -4.86
N CYS A 29 -4.29 3.82 -4.11
CA CYS A 29 -4.66 3.69 -2.71
C CYS A 29 -6.03 3.02 -2.59
N PRO A 30 -6.15 1.82 -1.99
CA PRO A 30 -7.44 1.14 -1.89
C PRO A 30 -8.40 1.84 -0.91
N LYS A 31 -7.86 2.69 -0.01
CA LYS A 31 -8.67 3.52 0.89
C LYS A 31 -9.39 4.68 0.22
N CYS A 32 -8.76 5.33 -0.76
CA CYS A 32 -9.31 6.54 -1.38
C CYS A 32 -9.62 6.38 -2.87
N GLY A 33 -9.11 5.33 -3.52
CA GLY A 33 -9.31 4.98 -4.92
C GLY A 33 -8.77 5.99 -5.94
N LYS A 34 -8.15 7.09 -5.48
CA LYS A 34 -7.81 8.25 -6.30
C LYS A 34 -6.32 8.55 -6.34
N GLY A 35 -5.64 8.44 -5.20
CA GLY A 35 -4.20 8.74 -5.09
C GLY A 35 -3.33 7.56 -5.49
N THR A 36 -2.16 7.84 -6.05
CA THR A 36 -1.10 6.84 -6.25
C THR A 36 -0.35 6.65 -4.93
N LEU A 37 -0.23 5.41 -4.47
CA LEU A 37 0.60 5.03 -3.34
C LEU A 37 2.07 5.14 -3.73
N ILE A 38 2.85 5.72 -2.83
CA ILE A 38 4.30 5.81 -2.93
C ILE A 38 4.85 4.77 -1.96
N ALA A 39 5.42 3.69 -2.47
CA ALA A 39 6.12 2.73 -1.62
C ALA A 39 7.59 3.12 -1.46
N LYS A 40 8.06 3.06 -0.22
CA LYS A 40 9.46 3.17 0.16
C LYS A 40 9.85 1.90 0.89
N VAL A 41 10.81 1.18 0.33
CA VAL A 41 11.43 0.03 0.98
C VAL A 41 12.67 0.52 1.71
N GLU A 42 12.67 0.42 3.04
CA GLU A 42 13.81 0.73 3.90
C GLU A 42 14.40 -0.59 4.43
N GLU A 43 15.66 -0.86 4.07
CA GLU A 43 16.49 -1.94 4.63
C GLU A 43 15.88 -3.36 4.57
N ASP A 44 15.14 -3.70 3.50
CA ASP A 44 14.55 -5.04 3.22
C ASP A 44 13.51 -5.55 4.24
N VAL A 45 13.44 -4.97 5.43
CA VAL A 45 12.58 -5.40 6.55
C VAL A 45 11.41 -4.46 6.78
N LYS A 46 11.43 -3.27 6.18
CA LYS A 46 10.41 -2.25 6.38
C LYS A 46 9.91 -1.72 5.04
N VAL A 47 8.60 -1.87 4.81
CA VAL A 47 7.92 -1.26 3.66
C VAL A 47 6.99 -0.17 4.18
N ARG A 48 7.13 1.02 3.62
CA ARG A 48 6.29 2.17 3.94
C ARG A 48 5.55 2.63 2.70
N LEU A 49 4.24 2.43 2.68
CA LEU A 49 3.33 2.89 1.64
C LEU A 49 2.66 4.17 2.10
N GLU A 50 2.83 5.28 1.38
CA GLU A 50 2.19 6.55 1.70
C GLU A 50 1.32 7.03 0.55
N CYS A 51 0.08 7.44 0.85
CA CYS A 51 -0.79 8.08 -0.11
C CYS A 51 -0.85 9.59 0.13
N PRO A 52 -0.43 10.43 -0.85
CA PRO A 52 -0.46 11.88 -0.71
C PRO A 52 -1.89 12.46 -0.69
N ASP A 53 -2.86 11.81 -1.33
CA ASP A 53 -4.25 12.28 -1.40
C ASP A 53 -5.00 12.18 -0.08
N CYS A 54 -5.03 10.97 0.50
CA CYS A 54 -5.76 10.72 1.74
C CYS A 54 -4.90 10.86 3.00
N ARG A 55 -3.60 11.16 2.83
CA ARG A 55 -2.59 11.20 3.90
C ARG A 55 -2.57 9.94 4.76
N THR A 56 -3.00 8.82 4.19
CA THR A 56 -2.92 7.51 4.83
C THR A 56 -1.56 6.92 4.51
N PHE A 57 -0.92 6.37 5.52
CA PHE A 57 0.29 5.60 5.36
C PHE A 57 0.08 4.21 5.97
N PHE A 58 0.71 3.21 5.35
CA PHE A 58 0.75 1.84 5.82
C PHE A 58 2.22 1.49 6.02
N GLU A 59 2.54 1.08 7.24
CA GLU A 59 3.87 0.59 7.57
C GLU A 59 3.75 -0.91 7.75
N TRP A 60 4.55 -1.66 7.00
CA TRP A 60 4.68 -3.09 7.15
C TRP A 60 6.04 -3.41 7.75
N ARG A 61 6.03 -4.27 8.76
CA ARG A 61 7.22 -4.83 9.38
C ARG A 61 7.15 -6.33 9.19
N MET A 62 8.17 -6.89 8.54
CA MET A 62 8.35 -8.33 8.43
C MET A 62 9.06 -8.88 9.69
#